data_AF-A0A531KHI3-F1
#
_entry.id   AF-A0A531KHI3-F1
#
_cell.length_a   1.000
_cell.length_b   1.000
_cell.length_c   1.000
_cell.angle_alpha   90.00
_cell.angle_beta   90.00
_cell.angle_gamma   90.00
#
_symmetry.space_group_name_H-M   'P 1'
#
loop_
_entity.id
_entity.type
_entity.pdbx_description
1 polymer ?
#
loop_
_entity_poly.entity_id
_entity_poly.type
_entity_poly.pdbx_seq_one_letter_code
_entity_poly.pdbx_strand_id
1 'polypeptide(L)' 'LEAVGGTLLFKMCVQNDGESQHVAAACVGDGGNRQFLLLTLPTGGGALKVETASRSTNPVAGIAAAYAGLMDAFQAAA' A
#
# COMPACT_ATOMS: atom_id res chain seq x y z
N LEU A 1 -6.77 7.74 -6.07
CA LEU A 1 -6.03 7.87 -4.80
C LEU A 1 -5.87 9.33 -4.44
N GLU A 2 -5.22 10.14 -5.29
CA GLU A 2 -5.11 11.59 -5.05
C GLU A 2 -6.47 12.30 -5.00
N ALA A 3 -7.42 11.93 -5.88
CA ALA A 3 -8.78 12.49 -5.88
C ALA A 3 -9.63 12.17 -4.62
N VAL A 4 -9.14 11.29 -3.74
CA VAL A 4 -9.82 10.86 -2.50
C VAL A 4 -8.97 11.18 -1.25
N GLY A 5 -7.89 11.96 -1.39
CA GLY A 5 -7.00 12.30 -0.28
C GLY A 5 -6.14 11.13 0.22
N GLY A 6 -5.88 10.14 -0.65
CA GLY A 6 -5.02 9.01 -0.31
C GLY A 6 -3.61 9.16 -0.87
N THR A 7 -2.62 8.89 -0.03
CA THR A 7 -1.19 8.98 -0.35
C THR A 7 -0.66 7.60 -0.71
N LEU A 8 0.00 7.50 -1.86
CA LEU A 8 0.74 6.29 -2.23
C LEU A 8 2.01 6.20 -1.37
N LEU A 9 2.16 5.10 -0.63
CA LEU A 9 3.31 4.88 0.26
C LEU A 9 4.48 4.26 -0.50
N PHE A 10 4.19 3.24 -1.30
CA PHE A 10 5.17 2.59 -2.17
C PHE A 10 4.47 1.80 -3.27
N LYS A 11 5.26 1.43 -4.29
CA LYS A 11 4.89 0.49 -5.34
C LYS A 11 6.10 -0.38 -5.68
N MET A 12 5.89 -1.68 -5.85
CA MET A 12 6.93 -2.63 -6.23
C MET A 12 6.36 -3.80 -7.03
N CYS A 13 7.25 -4.62 -7.60
CA CYS A 13 6.91 -5.89 -8.21
C CYS A 13 7.38 -7.01 -7.27
N VAL A 14 6.50 -7.95 -6.93
CA VAL A 14 6.81 -9.07 -6.04
C VAL A 14 6.37 -10.38 -6.68
N GLN A 15 7.05 -11.48 -6.36
CA GLN A 15 6.55 -12.82 -6.64
C GLN A 15 5.69 -13.29 -5.47
N ASN A 16 4.48 -13.73 -5.75
CA ASN A 16 3.54 -14.28 -4.79
C ASN A 16 2.90 -15.55 -5.38
N ASP A 17 3.03 -16.68 -4.69
CA ASP A 17 2.52 -18.00 -5.14
C ASP A 17 2.92 -18.37 -6.59
N GLY A 18 4.13 -17.99 -7.01
CA GLY A 18 4.65 -18.27 -8.36
C GLY A 18 4.14 -17.31 -9.46
N GLU A 19 3.28 -16.34 -9.12
CA GLU A 19 2.85 -15.27 -10.01
C GLU A 19 3.60 -13.96 -9.68
N SER A 20 4.05 -13.23 -10.70
CA SER A 20 4.56 -11.87 -10.48
C SER A 20 3.40 -10.88 -10.40
N GLN A 21 3.44 -9.99 -9.41
CA GLN A 21 2.37 -9.04 -9.12
C GLN A 21 2.95 -7.65 -8.87
N HIS A 22 2.33 -6.64 -9.46
CA HIS A 22 2.52 -5.25 -9.03
C HIS A 22 1.74 -5.04 -7.74
N VAL A 23 2.44 -4.69 -6.68
CA VAL A 23 1.84 -4.39 -5.38
C VAL A 23 2.14 -2.96 -5.00
N ALA A 24 1.10 -2.25 -4.56
CA ALA A 24 1.20 -0.90 -4.03
C ALA A 24 0.52 -0.83 -2.67
N ALA A 25 1.08 -0.06 -1.76
CA ALA A 25 0.40 0.32 -0.53
C ALA A 25 0.09 1.80 -0.57
N ALA A 26 -1.08 2.16 -0.06
CA ALA A 26 -1.51 3.52 0.12
C ALA A 26 -2.11 3.71 1.51
N CYS A 27 -2.05 4.93 2.02
CA CYS A 27 -2.85 5.33 3.17
C CYS A 27 -3.95 6.30 2.74
N VAL A 28 -5.06 6.29 3.48
CA VAL A 28 -6.15 7.26 3.37
C VAL A 28 -6.46 7.78 4.76
N GLY A 29 -6.59 9.10 4.87
CA GLY A 29 -6.74 9.80 6.15
C GLY A 29 -5.42 10.08 6.84
N ASP A 30 -5.51 10.70 8.02
CA ASP A 30 -4.40 11.29 8.76
C ASP A 30 -4.31 10.79 10.21
N GLY A 31 -3.10 10.87 10.78
CA GLY A 31 -2.82 10.52 12.17
C GLY A 31 -3.25 9.10 12.55
N GLY A 32 -3.89 8.96 13.72
CA GLY A 32 -4.32 7.68 14.29
C GLY A 32 -5.50 7.00 13.57
N ASN A 33 -6.17 7.70 12.66
CA ASN A 33 -7.33 7.17 11.92
C ASN A 33 -6.99 6.77 10.48
N ARG A 34 -5.70 6.77 10.11
CA ARG A 34 -5.27 6.37 8.77
C ARG A 34 -5.59 4.90 8.49
N GLN A 35 -6.24 4.65 7.37
CA GLN A 35 -6.45 3.31 6.86
C GLN A 35 -5.40 2.98 5.80
N PHE A 36 -4.89 1.76 5.84
CA PHE A 36 -3.94 1.27 4.83
C PHE A 36 -4.64 0.37 3.83
N LEU A 37 -4.41 0.64 2.56
CA LEU A 37 -4.92 -0.11 1.43
C LEU A 37 -3.75 -0.81 0.75
N LEU A 38 -3.94 -2.09 0.44
CA LEU A 38 -3.07 -2.83 -0.45
C LEU A 38 -3.76 -2.99 -1.80
N LEU A 39 -3.05 -2.62 -2.86
CA LEU A 39 -3.48 -2.76 -4.23
C LEU A 39 -2.57 -3.77 -4.93
N THR A 40 -3.16 -4.82 -5.50
CA THR A 40 -2.43 -5.90 -6.15
C THR A 40 -2.94 -6.08 -7.57
N LEU A 41 -2.04 -6.05 -8.55
CA LEU A 41 -2.34 -6.25 -9.96
C LEU A 41 -1.40 -7.34 -10.52
N PRO A 42 -1.93 -8.46 -11.03
CA PRO A 42 -1.11 -9.46 -11.72
C PRO A 42 -0.32 -8.83 -12.88
N THR A 43 0.97 -9.17 -13.02
CA THR A 43 1.79 -8.62 -14.12
C THR A 43 1.34 -9.16 -15.49
N GLY A 44 0.66 -10.31 -15.50
CA GLY A 44 0.03 -10.87 -16.70
C GLY A 44 -1.24 -10.15 -17.14
N GLY A 45 -1.66 -9.11 -16.42
CA GLY A 45 -2.95 -8.44 -16.60
C GLY A 45 -4.06 -9.13 -15.81
N GLY A 46 -5.14 -8.39 -15.53
CA GLY A 46 -6.24 -8.87 -14.71
C GLY A 46 -6.91 -7.76 -13.92
N ALA A 47 -7.78 -8.14 -12.99
CA ALA A 47 -8.45 -7.18 -12.12
C ALA A 47 -7.49 -6.67 -11.04
N LEU A 48 -7.52 -5.35 -10.82
CA LEU A 48 -6.88 -4.75 -9.66
C LEU A 48 -7.63 -5.17 -8.39
N LYS A 49 -6.97 -5.94 -7.53
CA LYS A 49 -7.49 -6.28 -6.20
C LYS A 49 -7.15 -5.13 -5.25
N VAL A 50 -8.14 -4.67 -4.47
CA VAL A 50 -7.94 -3.67 -3.42
C VAL A 50 -8.51 -4.22 -2.13
N GLU A 51 -7.71 -4.20 -1.07
CA GLU A 51 -8.09 -4.67 0.26
C GLU A 51 -7.43 -3.83 1.36
N THR A 52 -7.92 -3.91 2.59
CA THR A 52 -7.23 -3.26 3.72
C THR A 52 -6.00 -4.06 4.12
N ALA A 53 -4.91 -3.38 4.47
CA ALA A 53 -3.68 -4.06 4.89
C ALA A 53 -3.92 -4.99 6.09
N SER A 54 -4.82 -4.62 7.00
CA SER A 54 -5.20 -5.43 8.18
C SER A 54 -5.91 -6.75 7.83
N ARG A 55 -6.48 -6.88 6.63
CA ARG A 55 -7.18 -8.09 6.17
C ARG A 55 -6.40 -8.85 5.10
N SER A 56 -5.26 -8.33 4.68
CA SER A 56 -4.44 -8.92 3.63
C SER A 56 -3.55 -10.02 4.16
N THR A 57 -3.46 -11.11 3.43
CA THR A 57 -2.49 -12.19 3.66
C THR A 57 -1.18 -11.96 2.90
N ASN A 58 -1.11 -10.92 2.06
CA ASN A 58 0.11 -10.59 1.33
C ASN A 58 1.15 -10.00 2.32
N PRO A 59 2.37 -10.56 2.42
CA PRO A 59 3.37 -10.12 3.39
C PRO A 59 3.75 -8.64 3.24
N VAL A 60 3.59 -8.07 2.05
CA VAL A 60 3.80 -6.64 1.77
C VAL A 60 2.88 -5.74 2.60
N ALA A 61 1.69 -6.21 2.98
CA ALA A 61 0.77 -5.44 3.82
C ALA A 61 1.40 -5.06 5.17
N GLY A 62 2.26 -5.93 5.72
CA GLY A 62 2.86 -5.74 7.04
C GLY A 62 3.82 -4.54 7.11
N ILE A 63 4.37 -4.09 5.98
CA ILE A 63 5.32 -2.96 5.95
C ILE A 63 4.65 -1.62 5.64
N ALA A 64 3.35 -1.59 5.31
CA ALA A 64 2.63 -0.37 4.96
C ALA A 64 2.68 0.69 6.08
N ALA A 65 2.42 0.28 7.33
CA ALA A 65 2.44 1.19 8.47
C ALA A 65 3.82 1.80 8.74
N ALA A 66 4.89 1.04 8.51
CA ALA A 66 6.26 1.51 8.69
C ALA A 66 6.61 2.59 7.67
N TYR A 67 6.24 2.40 6.39
CA TYR A 67 6.44 3.40 5.35
C TYR A 67 5.66 4.68 5.61
N ALA A 68 4.42 4.57 6.09
CA ALA A 68 3.65 5.76 6.44
C ALA A 68 4.29 6.54 7.59
N GLY A 69 4.81 5.84 8.62
CA GLY A 69 5.60 6.49 9.68
C GLY A 69 6.89 7.16 9.18
N LEU A 70 7.56 6.57 8.18
CA LEU A 70 8.72 7.19 7.54
C LEU A 70 8.35 8.48 6.80
N MET A 71 7.23 8.48 6.08
CA MET A 71 6.72 9.68 5.40
C MET A 71 6.35 10.78 6.40
N ASP A 72 5.70 10.42 7.52
CA ASP A 72 5.38 11.37 8.59
C ASP A 72 6.67 12.03 9.14
N ALA A 73 7.73 11.24 9.36
CA ALA A 73 9.00 11.74 9.85
C ALA A 73 9.70 12.68 8.84
N PHE A 74 9.66 12.35 7.55
CA PHE A 74 10.19 13.23 6.51
C PHE A 74 9.38 14.51 6.37
N GLN A 75 8.06 14.45 6.51
CA GLN A 75 7.22 15.63 6.46
C GLN A 75 7.43 16.54 7.68
N ALA A 76 7.65 15.98 8.87
CA ALA A 76 7.94 16.74 10.09
C ALA A 76 9.32 17.42 10.06
N ALA A 77 10.24 16.95 9.23
CA ALA A 77 11.59 17.48 9.08
C ALA A 77 11.76 18.50 7.94
N ALA A 78 10.73 18.69 7.11
CA ALA A 78 10.72 19.58 5.94
C ALA A 78 10.06 20.93 6.28
#